data_AF-A0A397FUI7-F1
#
_entry.id   AF-A0A397FUI7-F1
#
_cell.length_a   1.000
_cell.length_b   1.000
_cell.length_c   1.000
_cell.angle_alpha   90.00
_cell.angle_beta   90.00
_cell.angle_gamma   90.00
#
_symmetry.space_group_name_H-M   'P 1'
#
loop_
_entity.id
_entity.type
_entity.pdbx_description
1 polymer ?
#
loop_
_entity_poly.entity_id
_entity_poly.type
_entity_poly.pdbx_seq_one_letter_code
_entity_poly.pdbx_strand_id
1 'polypeptide(L)'
;MSNESQPLNAAAETSVDHSTLDMKAETEMTPCVRKEISRMFHLAWPVFLAYQLETLPGPICVALVGHLQGDDVSVLVDAAYMSATVTNVTALAIGFGLASAMDTLCSQAYGAGKMDKLGIYFQSGLIVLGVALVPISLLSWHAESVLLFFGQDPAISMYAGQFSRITIFGIPFLFVYELIKKLQQSQNIVLPMMYVACVGVVVNVVSGFCLTYYTSWGFLGAAVGRVCGSVALPLTIVAYFHYDHATTSTWWRGFQWRDACSHVGLFLSLGVPSMTMLAVSWWAFCALGFLAGILPTVRLGEKAPEFS
;
A
#
# COMPACT_ATOMS: atom_id res chain seq x y z
N MET A 1 -69.04 -46.35 -38.63
CA MET A 1 -68.82 -44.90 -38.81
C MET A 1 -67.32 -44.70 -38.84
N SER A 2 -66.81 -44.23 -39.99
CA SER A 2 -65.48 -43.65 -40.28
C SER A 2 -64.22 -44.44 -39.85
N ASN A 3 -63.51 -45.16 -40.74
CA ASN A 3 -62.42 -44.71 -41.66
C ASN A 3 -61.29 -43.97 -40.89
N GLU A 4 -59.99 -44.29 -40.92
CA GLU A 4 -59.03 -44.65 -41.99
C GLU A 4 -57.71 -45.19 -41.33
N SER A 5 -57.13 -46.33 -41.76
CA SER A 5 -55.95 -46.50 -42.63
C SER A 5 -54.68 -45.69 -42.23
N GLN A 6 -53.65 -46.32 -41.64
CA GLN A 6 -52.42 -46.90 -42.27
C GLN A 6 -51.14 -46.11 -41.87
N PRO A 7 -49.90 -46.63 -42.08
CA PRO A 7 -48.87 -46.69 -41.04
C PRO A 7 -47.51 -46.02 -41.41
N LEU A 8 -46.49 -46.29 -40.59
CA LEU A 8 -45.04 -46.35 -40.94
C LEU A 8 -44.19 -45.07 -40.75
N ASN A 9 -43.34 -45.15 -39.72
CA ASN A 9 -41.91 -44.75 -39.67
C ASN A 9 -41.44 -43.60 -40.59
N ALA A 10 -41.02 -42.49 -39.99
CA ALA A 10 -39.94 -41.66 -40.54
C ALA A 10 -39.24 -40.90 -39.40
N ALA A 11 -37.93 -41.05 -39.35
CA ALA A 11 -37.03 -40.28 -38.53
C ALA A 11 -37.28 -38.77 -38.71
N ALA A 12 -37.37 -38.03 -37.61
CA ALA A 12 -37.32 -36.58 -37.60
C ALA A 12 -36.52 -36.13 -36.37
N GLU A 13 -35.21 -36.14 -36.57
CA GLU A 13 -34.31 -35.04 -36.19
C GLU A 13 -34.55 -34.39 -34.81
N THR A 14 -33.87 -34.92 -33.80
CA THR A 14 -33.30 -34.10 -32.72
C THR A 14 -32.19 -33.22 -33.31
N SER A 15 -32.56 -32.22 -34.11
CA SER A 15 -31.67 -31.09 -34.41
C SER A 15 -31.67 -30.20 -33.17
N VAL A 16 -30.79 -30.54 -32.21
CA VAL A 16 -30.33 -29.53 -31.25
C VAL A 16 -29.72 -28.43 -32.10
N ASP A 17 -30.44 -27.32 -32.15
CA ASP A 17 -30.19 -26.21 -33.05
C ASP A 17 -28.84 -25.60 -32.69
N HIS A 18 -27.77 -26.05 -33.37
CA HIS A 18 -26.41 -25.52 -33.24
C HIS A 18 -26.42 -23.99 -33.46
N SER A 19 -27.37 -23.46 -34.23
CA SER A 19 -27.52 -22.02 -34.43
C SER A 19 -27.93 -21.27 -33.15
N THR A 20 -28.64 -21.89 -32.20
CA THR A 20 -28.98 -21.25 -30.91
C THR A 20 -27.82 -21.25 -29.92
N LEU A 21 -26.90 -22.21 -30.04
CA LEU A 21 -25.64 -22.24 -29.28
C LEU A 21 -24.62 -21.28 -29.89
N ASP A 22 -24.53 -21.25 -31.22
CA ASP A 22 -23.66 -20.33 -31.95
C ASP A 22 -24.15 -18.88 -31.82
N MET A 23 -25.46 -18.62 -31.80
CA MET A 23 -26.02 -17.28 -31.56
C MET A 23 -25.86 -16.81 -30.10
N LYS A 24 -25.72 -17.73 -29.15
CA LYS A 24 -25.33 -17.40 -27.76
C LYS A 24 -23.81 -17.21 -27.62
N ALA A 25 -23.01 -17.89 -28.44
CA ALA A 25 -21.57 -17.74 -28.50
C ALA A 25 -21.13 -16.45 -29.24
N GLU A 26 -21.87 -16.02 -30.27
CA GLU A 26 -21.67 -14.73 -30.94
C GLU A 26 -22.15 -13.52 -30.12
N THR A 27 -22.82 -13.77 -28.98
CA THR A 27 -23.05 -12.74 -27.96
C THR A 27 -21.92 -12.72 -26.90
N GLU A 28 -20.73 -13.23 -27.22
CA GLU A 28 -19.52 -12.63 -26.66
C GLU A 28 -19.38 -11.23 -27.25
N MET A 29 -20.18 -10.31 -26.69
CA MET A 29 -20.11 -8.89 -26.93
C MET A 29 -18.65 -8.48 -26.80
N THR A 30 -17.96 -8.31 -27.93
CA THR A 30 -16.67 -7.63 -27.97
C THR A 30 -16.85 -6.38 -27.15
N PRO A 31 -16.23 -6.29 -25.96
CA PRO A 31 -16.48 -5.18 -25.08
C PRO A 31 -16.15 -3.91 -25.87
N CYS A 32 -17.06 -2.95 -25.93
CA CYS A 32 -16.73 -1.70 -26.62
C CYS A 32 -15.48 -1.14 -25.95
N VAL A 33 -14.35 -1.14 -26.67
CA VAL A 33 -13.04 -0.73 -26.15
C VAL A 33 -13.13 0.59 -25.39
N ARG A 34 -13.95 1.53 -25.88
CA ARG A 34 -14.25 2.81 -25.22
C ARG A 34 -14.85 2.66 -23.81
N LYS A 35 -15.80 1.75 -23.62
CA LYS A 35 -16.43 1.50 -22.31
C LYS A 35 -15.45 0.85 -21.35
N GLU A 36 -14.60 -0.07 -21.83
CA GLU A 36 -13.56 -0.68 -21.00
C GLU A 36 -12.51 0.33 -20.58
N ILE A 37 -11.96 1.10 -21.52
CA ILE A 37 -11.02 2.19 -21.23
C ILE A 37 -11.62 3.14 -20.19
N SER A 38 -12.89 3.53 -20.36
CA SER A 38 -13.56 4.42 -19.41
C SER A 38 -13.67 3.82 -18.01
N ARG A 39 -13.96 2.51 -17.88
CA ARG A 39 -14.01 1.84 -16.57
C ARG A 39 -12.62 1.73 -15.95
N MET A 40 -11.63 1.31 -16.72
CA MET A 40 -10.24 1.22 -16.27
C MET A 40 -9.76 2.59 -15.76
N PHE A 41 -10.04 3.66 -16.50
CA PHE A 41 -9.67 5.01 -16.09
C PHE A 41 -10.36 5.43 -14.78
N HIS A 42 -11.65 5.10 -14.61
CA HIS A 42 -12.39 5.42 -13.40
C HIS A 42 -11.83 4.72 -12.16
N LEU A 43 -11.22 3.53 -12.31
CA LEU A 43 -10.53 2.82 -11.23
C LEU A 43 -9.07 3.24 -11.07
N ALA A 44 -8.38 3.55 -12.17
CA ALA A 44 -6.95 3.81 -12.15
C ALA A 44 -6.62 5.17 -11.53
N TRP A 45 -7.39 6.22 -11.85
CA TRP A 45 -7.09 7.57 -11.37
C TRP A 45 -7.15 7.71 -9.84
N PRO A 46 -8.14 7.12 -9.11
CA PRO A 46 -8.19 7.22 -7.65
C PRO A 46 -7.09 6.39 -6.99
N VAL A 47 -6.78 5.21 -7.54
CA VAL A 47 -5.69 4.36 -7.05
C VAL A 47 -4.35 5.07 -7.21
N PHE A 48 -4.11 5.67 -8.38
CA PHE A 48 -2.93 6.47 -8.63
C PHE A 48 -2.83 7.64 -7.64
N LEU A 49 -3.90 8.42 -7.47
CA LEU A 49 -3.88 9.56 -6.57
C LEU A 49 -3.70 9.13 -5.11
N ALA A 50 -4.36 8.06 -4.67
CA ALA A 50 -4.16 7.49 -3.33
C ALA A 50 -2.69 7.10 -3.11
N TYR A 51 -2.07 6.43 -4.08
CA TYR A 51 -0.66 6.08 -4.02
C TYR A 51 0.25 7.32 -3.92
N GLN A 52 -0.01 8.36 -4.73
CA GLN A 52 0.75 9.61 -4.63
C GLN A 52 0.60 10.23 -3.23
N LEU A 53 -0.63 10.34 -2.73
CA LEU A 53 -0.90 10.89 -1.38
C LEU A 53 -0.16 10.11 -0.28
N GLU A 54 -0.12 8.78 -0.37
CA GLU A 54 0.56 7.93 0.61
C GLU A 54 2.08 8.06 0.61
N THR A 55 2.68 8.51 -0.50
CA THR A 55 4.13 8.76 -0.59
C THR A 55 4.55 10.13 -0.05
N LEU A 56 3.62 11.09 0.06
CA LEU A 56 3.90 12.46 0.53
C LEU A 56 4.35 12.62 1.99
N PRO A 57 3.94 11.77 2.96
CA PRO A 57 4.28 12.00 4.36
C PRO A 57 5.77 12.15 4.67
N GLY A 58 6.63 11.39 3.98
CA GLY A 58 8.08 11.51 4.13
C GLY A 58 8.62 12.87 3.67
N PRO A 59 8.41 13.24 2.39
CA PRO A 59 8.77 14.56 1.88
C PRO A 59 8.19 15.73 2.68
N ILE A 60 6.96 15.61 3.19
CA ILE A 60 6.36 16.64 4.06
C ILE A 60 7.18 16.84 5.33
N CYS A 61 7.59 15.75 6.01
CA CYS A 61 8.45 15.87 7.19
C CYS A 61 9.77 16.56 6.87
N VAL A 62 10.43 16.18 5.79
CA VAL A 62 11.70 16.79 5.36
C VAL A 62 11.51 18.27 5.02
N ALA A 63 10.44 18.61 4.32
CA ALA A 63 10.12 20.00 3.98
C ALA A 63 9.83 20.85 5.22
N LEU A 64 9.09 20.32 6.21
CA LEU A 64 8.83 21.01 7.48
C LEU A 64 10.13 21.22 8.26
N VAL A 65 10.99 20.21 8.36
CA VAL A 65 12.27 20.34 9.06
C VAL A 65 13.21 21.32 8.34
N GLY A 66 13.22 21.34 7.01
CA GLY A 66 14.08 22.24 6.22
C GLY A 66 13.72 23.72 6.29
N HIS A 67 12.53 24.06 6.79
CA HIS A 67 12.11 25.45 7.02
C HIS A 67 12.36 25.91 8.46
N LEU A 68 12.93 25.07 9.32
CA LEU A 68 13.46 25.51 10.62
C LEU A 68 14.64 26.47 10.41
N GLN A 69 14.86 27.37 11.37
CA GLN A 69 15.99 28.31 11.36
C GLN A 69 17.05 27.82 12.36
N GLY A 70 18.31 27.81 11.94
CA GLY A 70 19.45 27.43 12.78
C GLY A 70 20.62 26.86 11.97
N ASP A 71 21.80 26.81 12.57
CA ASP A 71 23.02 26.31 11.91
C ASP A 71 22.98 24.79 11.68
N ASP A 72 22.19 24.04 12.48
CA ASP A 72 22.10 22.57 12.43
C ASP A 72 21.00 22.04 11.49
N VAL A 73 20.30 22.91 10.75
CA VAL A 73 19.13 22.52 9.95
C VAL A 73 19.48 21.48 8.88
N SER A 74 20.65 21.57 8.25
CA SER A 74 21.12 20.57 7.28
C SER A 74 21.21 19.17 7.89
N VAL A 75 21.80 19.06 9.08
CA VAL A 75 21.92 17.81 9.85
C VAL A 75 20.54 17.25 10.19
N LEU A 76 19.58 18.10 10.56
CA LEU A 76 18.22 17.68 10.89
C LEU A 76 17.44 17.20 9.66
N VAL A 77 17.57 17.89 8.51
CA VAL A 77 16.97 17.46 7.24
C VAL A 77 17.51 16.10 6.83
N ASP A 78 18.83 15.93 6.87
CA ASP A 78 19.48 14.66 6.55
C ASP A 78 19.04 13.55 7.51
N ALA A 79 18.91 13.86 8.80
CA ALA A 79 18.41 12.92 9.80
C ALA A 79 16.95 12.50 9.56
N ALA A 80 16.06 13.43 9.21
CA ALA A 80 14.67 13.13 8.85
C ALA A 80 14.60 12.24 7.58
N TYR A 81 15.42 12.56 6.58
CA TYR A 81 15.52 11.79 5.35
C TYR A 81 16.07 10.37 5.60
N MET A 82 17.13 10.24 6.39
CA MET A 82 17.71 8.95 6.75
C MET A 82 16.75 8.11 7.58
N SER A 83 16.04 8.71 8.55
CA SER A 83 14.99 8.02 9.30
C SER A 83 13.85 7.54 8.39
N ALA A 84 13.42 8.36 7.42
CA ALA A 84 12.42 7.96 6.45
C ALA A 84 12.91 6.81 5.56
N THR A 85 14.18 6.85 5.14
CA THR A 85 14.83 5.80 4.34
C THR A 85 14.94 4.50 5.11
N VAL A 86 15.38 4.53 6.37
CA VAL A 86 15.39 3.35 7.25
C VAL A 86 13.99 2.77 7.37
N THR A 87 12.99 3.61 7.70
CA THR A 87 11.59 3.16 7.83
C THR A 87 11.07 2.53 6.54
N ASN A 88 11.41 3.12 5.41
CA ASN A 88 11.04 2.62 4.09
C ASN A 88 11.62 1.22 3.85
N VAL A 89 12.92 1.06 4.05
CA VAL A 89 13.67 -0.17 3.80
C VAL A 89 13.29 -1.28 4.78
N THR A 90 13.12 -0.96 6.06
CA THR A 90 12.94 -1.94 7.13
C THR A 90 11.48 -2.24 7.41
N ALA A 91 10.58 -1.27 7.26
CA ALA A 91 9.16 -1.43 7.60
C ALA A 91 8.28 -1.52 6.36
N LEU A 92 8.29 -0.50 5.51
CA LEU A 92 7.31 -0.41 4.41
C LEU A 92 7.53 -1.45 3.32
N ALA A 93 8.78 -1.68 2.91
CA ALA A 93 9.10 -2.71 1.91
C ALA A 93 8.66 -4.10 2.37
N ILE A 94 8.87 -4.42 3.66
CA ILE A 94 8.46 -5.71 4.24
C ILE A 94 6.93 -5.78 4.36
N GLY A 95 6.32 -4.78 5.00
CA GLY A 95 4.88 -4.77 5.28
C GLY A 95 4.01 -4.72 4.02
N PHE A 96 4.31 -3.81 3.09
CA PHE A 96 3.55 -3.69 1.83
C PHE A 96 3.79 -4.90 0.92
N GLY A 97 5.00 -5.44 0.94
CA GLY A 97 5.33 -6.66 0.21
C GLY A 97 4.55 -7.87 0.73
N LEU A 98 4.46 -8.07 2.04
CA LEU A 98 3.61 -9.11 2.64
C LEU A 98 2.12 -8.85 2.36
N ALA A 99 1.67 -7.60 2.49
CA ALA A 99 0.28 -7.22 2.27
C ALA A 99 -0.18 -7.47 0.83
N SER A 100 0.72 -7.48 -0.16
CA SER A 100 0.37 -7.77 -1.56
C SER A 100 -0.28 -9.15 -1.78
N ALA A 101 -0.12 -10.10 -0.84
CA ALA A 101 -0.87 -11.36 -0.86
C ALA A 101 -2.39 -11.14 -0.90
N MET A 102 -2.88 -10.02 -0.33
CA MET A 102 -4.29 -9.61 -0.40
C MET A 102 -4.75 -9.36 -1.83
N ASP A 103 -3.89 -8.81 -2.70
CA ASP A 103 -4.27 -8.54 -4.09
C ASP A 103 -4.66 -9.83 -4.80
N THR A 104 -3.95 -10.93 -4.54
CA THR A 104 -4.26 -12.26 -5.09
C THR A 104 -5.43 -12.93 -4.35
N LEU A 105 -5.36 -13.01 -3.03
CA LEU A 105 -6.34 -13.77 -2.24
C LEU A 105 -7.74 -13.15 -2.32
N CYS A 106 -7.83 -11.83 -2.17
CA CYS A 106 -9.12 -11.14 -2.20
C CYS A 106 -9.71 -11.06 -3.61
N SER A 107 -8.89 -10.86 -4.66
CA SER A 107 -9.40 -10.88 -6.05
C SER A 107 -9.93 -12.26 -6.45
N GLN A 108 -9.25 -13.34 -6.06
CA GLN A 108 -9.73 -14.71 -6.29
C GLN A 108 -11.02 -15.00 -5.52
N ALA A 109 -11.12 -14.60 -4.25
CA ALA A 109 -12.33 -14.79 -3.47
C ALA A 109 -13.50 -13.98 -4.02
N TYR A 110 -13.26 -12.72 -4.40
CA TYR A 110 -14.27 -11.84 -4.99
C TYR A 110 -14.75 -12.39 -6.34
N GLY A 111 -13.84 -12.78 -7.23
CA GLY A 111 -14.19 -13.40 -8.52
C GLY A 111 -14.94 -14.73 -8.39
N ALA A 112 -14.69 -15.49 -7.32
CA ALA A 112 -15.40 -16.73 -7.01
C ALA A 112 -16.71 -16.52 -6.22
N GLY A 113 -17.12 -15.27 -5.95
CA GLY A 113 -18.32 -14.94 -5.16
C GLY A 113 -18.24 -15.31 -3.68
N LYS A 114 -17.04 -15.59 -3.15
CA LYS A 114 -16.81 -16.05 -1.77
C LYS A 114 -16.50 -14.87 -0.84
N MET A 115 -17.46 -13.96 -0.69
CA MET A 115 -17.29 -12.70 0.06
C MET A 115 -16.84 -12.93 1.52
N ASP A 116 -17.31 -14.01 2.12
CA ASP A 116 -17.00 -14.42 3.50
C ASP A 116 -15.50 -14.64 3.73
N LYS A 117 -14.75 -15.04 2.69
CA LYS A 117 -13.32 -15.30 2.82
C LYS A 117 -12.50 -14.01 2.90
N LEU A 118 -13.01 -12.88 2.40
CA LEU A 118 -12.26 -11.61 2.45
C LEU A 118 -11.98 -11.19 3.89
N GLY A 119 -12.94 -11.32 4.81
CA GLY A 119 -12.75 -11.04 6.23
C GLY A 119 -11.71 -11.95 6.89
N ILE A 120 -11.68 -13.24 6.51
CA ILE A 120 -10.71 -14.21 7.00
C ILE A 120 -9.29 -13.88 6.51
N TYR A 121 -9.14 -13.51 5.23
CA TYR A 121 -7.84 -13.11 4.67
C TYR A 121 -7.32 -11.82 5.29
N PHE A 122 -8.20 -10.83 5.53
CA PHE A 122 -7.85 -9.62 6.25
C PHE A 122 -7.31 -9.93 7.66
N GLN A 123 -8.00 -10.80 8.42
CA GLN A 123 -7.54 -11.23 9.75
C GLN A 123 -6.22 -12.01 9.70
N SER A 124 -6.04 -12.85 8.66
CA SER A 124 -4.78 -13.56 8.43
C SER A 124 -3.63 -12.58 8.17
N GLY A 125 -3.89 -11.54 7.37
CA GLY A 125 -2.96 -10.44 7.13
C GLY A 125 -2.62 -9.65 8.39
N LEU A 126 -3.59 -9.39 9.27
CA LEU A 126 -3.35 -8.74 10.57
C LEU A 126 -2.40 -9.58 11.45
N ILE A 127 -2.58 -10.90 11.47
CA ILE A 127 -1.69 -11.80 12.21
C ILE A 127 -0.27 -11.74 11.61
N VAL A 128 -0.16 -11.90 10.29
CA VAL A 128 1.15 -11.91 9.60
C VAL A 128 1.89 -10.59 9.77
N LEU A 129 1.23 -9.45 9.53
CA LEU A 129 1.83 -8.13 9.69
C LEU A 129 2.08 -7.78 11.16
N GLY A 130 1.24 -8.25 12.08
CA GLY A 130 1.46 -8.11 13.52
C GLY A 130 2.70 -8.83 14.01
N VAL A 131 2.95 -10.06 13.51
CA VAL A 131 4.19 -10.79 13.78
C VAL A 131 5.38 -10.11 13.13
N ALA A 132 5.26 -9.66 11.87
CA ALA A 132 6.32 -8.93 11.17
C ALA A 132 6.65 -7.59 11.84
N LEU A 133 5.72 -6.97 12.54
CA LEU A 133 5.95 -5.72 13.27
C LEU A 133 6.97 -5.89 14.40
N VAL A 134 7.11 -7.08 14.98
CA VAL A 134 8.09 -7.35 16.05
C VAL A 134 9.54 -7.11 15.58
N PRO A 135 10.07 -7.81 14.56
CA PRO A 135 11.41 -7.52 14.06
C PRO A 135 11.54 -6.12 13.46
N ILE A 136 10.49 -5.59 12.81
CA ILE A 136 10.47 -4.22 12.27
C ILE A 136 10.68 -3.20 13.39
N SER A 137 9.93 -3.31 14.49
CA SER A 137 10.01 -2.39 15.62
C SER A 137 11.36 -2.46 16.32
N LEU A 138 11.92 -3.65 16.49
CA LEU A 138 13.27 -3.82 17.04
C LEU A 138 14.32 -3.12 16.17
N LEU A 139 14.24 -3.28 14.85
CA LEU A 139 15.20 -2.68 13.92
C LEU A 139 15.06 -1.16 13.84
N SER A 140 13.83 -0.64 13.80
CA SER A 140 13.55 0.80 13.82
C SER A 140 13.92 1.44 15.15
N TRP A 141 13.75 0.76 16.29
CA TRP A 141 14.14 1.29 17.60
C TRP A 141 15.66 1.52 17.70
N HIS A 142 16.43 0.65 17.06
CA HIS A 142 17.89 0.71 16.98
C HIS A 142 18.39 1.36 15.68
N ALA A 143 17.56 2.18 15.01
CA ALA A 143 17.93 2.82 13.74
C ALA A 143 19.24 3.61 13.82
N GLU A 144 19.53 4.26 14.94
CA GLU A 144 20.81 4.94 15.20
C GLU A 144 22.00 3.99 15.05
N SER A 145 21.98 2.85 15.73
CA SER A 145 23.05 1.85 15.67
C SER A 145 23.17 1.24 14.27
N VAL A 146 22.05 1.06 13.57
CA VAL A 146 22.04 0.59 12.17
C VAL A 146 22.74 1.61 11.28
N LEU A 147 22.41 2.90 11.39
CA LEU A 147 23.02 3.96 10.59
C LEU A 147 24.52 4.09 10.87
N LEU A 148 24.92 4.05 12.15
CA LEU A 148 26.33 4.05 12.54
C LEU A 148 27.09 2.84 11.97
N PHE A 149 26.48 1.66 11.95
CA PHE A 149 27.07 0.47 11.35
C PHE A 149 27.34 0.63 9.84
N PHE A 150 26.48 1.34 9.12
CA PHE A 150 26.69 1.70 7.71
C PHE A 150 27.62 2.90 7.51
N GLY A 151 28.27 3.41 8.56
CA GLY A 151 29.26 4.48 8.49
C GLY A 151 28.66 5.88 8.32
N GLN A 152 27.39 6.08 8.70
CA GLN A 152 26.78 7.42 8.70
C GLN A 152 27.37 8.30 9.81
N ASP A 153 27.26 9.62 9.61
CA ASP A 153 27.71 10.60 10.59
C ASP A 153 27.02 10.39 11.95
N PRO A 154 27.74 10.46 13.09
CA PRO A 154 27.17 10.23 14.41
C PRO A 154 26.04 11.19 14.79
N ALA A 155 26.14 12.47 14.42
CA ALA A 155 25.10 13.45 14.74
C ALA A 155 23.83 13.16 13.93
N ILE A 156 23.95 12.92 12.62
CA ILE A 156 22.82 12.51 11.77
C ILE A 156 22.17 11.23 12.30
N SER A 157 22.99 10.23 12.65
CA SER A 157 22.51 8.93 13.13
C SER A 157 21.73 9.04 14.44
N MET A 158 22.19 9.88 15.37
CA MET A 158 21.51 10.15 16.64
C MET A 158 20.12 10.77 16.41
N TYR A 159 20.03 11.84 15.62
CA TYR A 159 18.75 12.51 15.33
C TYR A 159 17.80 11.61 14.52
N ALA A 160 18.32 10.86 13.55
CA ALA A 160 17.53 9.91 12.77
C ALA A 160 16.97 8.79 13.66
N GLY A 161 17.75 8.32 14.64
CA GLY A 161 17.30 7.37 15.66
C GLY A 161 16.14 7.90 16.49
N GLN A 162 16.23 9.13 16.97
CA GLN A 162 15.15 9.78 17.72
C GLN A 162 13.87 9.91 16.89
N PHE A 163 14.01 10.34 15.62
CA PHE A 163 12.90 10.47 14.69
C PHE A 163 12.24 9.10 14.39
N SER A 164 13.05 8.06 14.23
CA SER A 164 12.59 6.69 13.95
C SER A 164 11.81 6.09 15.12
N ARG A 165 12.28 6.31 16.36
CA ARG A 165 11.59 5.86 17.60
C ARG A 165 10.21 6.48 17.79
N ILE A 166 9.95 7.65 17.20
CA ILE A 166 8.59 8.24 17.16
C ILE A 166 7.80 7.64 16.01
N THR A 167 8.38 7.60 14.81
CA THR A 167 7.67 7.17 13.59
C THR A 167 7.17 5.72 13.67
N ILE A 168 7.87 4.85 14.41
CA ILE A 168 7.49 3.43 14.58
C ILE A 168 6.06 3.25 15.13
N PHE A 169 5.57 4.18 15.96
CA PHE A 169 4.21 4.11 16.50
C PHE A 169 3.12 4.27 15.43
N GLY A 170 3.44 4.90 14.28
CA GLY A 170 2.51 5.04 13.16
C GLY A 170 2.41 3.79 12.27
N ILE A 171 3.45 2.95 12.24
CA ILE A 171 3.55 1.78 11.34
C ILE A 171 2.40 0.77 11.50
N PRO A 172 1.99 0.33 12.71
CA PRO A 172 0.87 -0.59 12.83
C PRO A 172 -0.42 -0.05 12.21
N PHE A 173 -0.69 1.26 12.33
CA PHE A 173 -1.88 1.89 11.74
C PHE A 173 -1.80 1.94 10.21
N LEU A 174 -0.61 2.20 9.66
CA LEU A 174 -0.38 2.11 8.21
C LEU A 174 -0.63 0.70 7.67
N PHE A 175 -0.20 -0.34 8.39
CA PHE A 175 -0.39 -1.73 7.97
C PHE A 175 -1.87 -2.14 7.99
N VAL A 176 -2.61 -1.73 9.02
CA VAL A 176 -4.06 -1.94 9.06
C VAL A 176 -4.73 -1.25 7.86
N TYR A 177 -4.41 0.02 7.62
CA TYR A 177 -4.92 0.76 6.48
C TYR A 177 -4.61 0.06 5.14
N GLU A 178 -3.37 -0.40 4.95
CA GLU A 178 -2.93 -1.08 3.71
C GLU A 178 -3.73 -2.36 3.44
N LEU A 179 -3.94 -3.19 4.45
CA LEU A 179 -4.73 -4.42 4.31
C LEU A 179 -6.18 -4.13 3.92
N ILE A 180 -6.81 -3.12 4.54
CA ILE A 180 -8.18 -2.74 4.21
C ILE A 180 -8.23 -2.14 2.81
N LYS A 181 -7.26 -1.30 2.44
CA LYS A 181 -7.14 -0.71 1.10
C LYS A 181 -7.11 -1.78 0.03
N LYS A 182 -6.25 -2.78 0.15
CA LYS A 182 -6.17 -3.90 -0.81
C LYS A 182 -7.47 -4.72 -0.86
N LEU A 183 -8.09 -4.96 0.30
CA LEU A 183 -9.39 -5.63 0.38
C LEU A 183 -10.48 -4.87 -0.38
N GLN A 184 -10.56 -3.54 -0.23
CA GLN A 184 -11.56 -2.71 -0.92
C GLN A 184 -11.25 -2.57 -2.42
N GLN A 185 -9.97 -2.41 -2.77
CA GLN A 185 -9.52 -2.36 -4.17
C GLN A 185 -9.86 -3.65 -4.92
N SER A 186 -9.75 -4.82 -4.27
CA SER A 186 -10.14 -6.10 -4.89
C SER A 186 -11.63 -6.21 -5.22
N GLN A 187 -12.47 -5.39 -4.56
CA GLN A 187 -13.91 -5.29 -4.80
C GLN A 187 -14.25 -4.12 -5.75
N ASN A 188 -13.24 -3.49 -6.36
CA ASN A 188 -13.35 -2.27 -7.18
C ASN A 188 -13.82 -1.02 -6.42
N ILE A 189 -13.68 -1.01 -5.09
CA ILE A 189 -14.05 0.12 -4.23
C ILE A 189 -12.78 0.93 -3.92
N VAL A 190 -12.55 1.99 -4.71
CA VAL A 190 -11.28 2.74 -4.69
C VAL A 190 -11.41 4.19 -4.20
N LEU A 191 -12.56 4.83 -4.41
CA LEU A 191 -12.78 6.24 -4.04
C LEU A 191 -12.69 6.50 -2.54
N PRO A 192 -13.29 5.68 -1.65
CA PRO A 192 -13.19 5.91 -0.20
C PRO A 192 -11.73 5.91 0.29
N MET A 193 -10.91 5.03 -0.27
CA MET A 193 -9.49 4.92 0.08
C MET A 193 -8.69 6.15 -0.30
N MET A 194 -8.96 6.73 -1.48
CA MET A 194 -8.37 8.00 -1.89
C MET A 194 -8.76 9.14 -0.94
N TYR A 195 -10.02 9.22 -0.50
CA TYR A 195 -10.46 10.24 0.47
C TYR A 195 -9.77 10.05 1.83
N VAL A 196 -9.67 8.82 2.32
CA VAL A 196 -8.95 8.51 3.56
C VAL A 196 -7.48 8.92 3.46
N ALA A 197 -6.80 8.59 2.35
CA ALA A 197 -5.42 9.01 2.12
C ALA A 197 -5.27 10.54 2.14
N CYS A 198 -6.21 11.26 1.55
CA CYS A 198 -6.25 12.72 1.56
C CYS A 198 -6.37 13.26 3.01
N VAL A 199 -7.30 12.72 3.80
CA VAL A 199 -7.46 13.09 5.22
C VAL A 199 -6.17 12.82 6.00
N GLY A 200 -5.53 11.66 5.81
CA GLY A 200 -4.27 11.32 6.47
C GLY A 200 -3.15 12.31 6.15
N VAL A 201 -3.02 12.73 4.89
CA VAL A 201 -2.05 13.75 4.48
C VAL A 201 -2.38 15.11 5.09
N VAL A 202 -3.63 15.54 5.07
CA VAL A 202 -4.05 16.82 5.68
C VAL A 202 -3.76 16.83 7.17
N VAL A 203 -4.10 15.74 7.89
CA VAL A 203 -3.79 15.60 9.31
C VAL A 203 -2.28 15.65 9.54
N ASN A 204 -1.48 14.95 8.73
CA ASN A 204 -0.02 15.01 8.82
C ASN A 204 0.53 16.43 8.64
N VAL A 205 0.09 17.14 7.59
CA VAL A 205 0.54 18.52 7.32
C VAL A 205 0.15 19.45 8.47
N VAL A 206 -1.12 19.44 8.88
CA VAL A 206 -1.63 20.36 9.91
C VAL A 206 -0.98 20.08 11.26
N SER A 207 -1.00 18.82 11.72
CA SER A 207 -0.40 18.45 13.01
C SER A 207 1.13 18.61 12.98
N GLY A 208 1.79 18.20 11.90
CA GLY A 208 3.24 18.37 11.71
C GLY A 208 3.64 19.84 11.73
N PHE A 209 2.94 20.71 11.00
CA PHE A 209 3.19 22.15 11.01
C PHE A 209 2.98 22.76 12.40
N CYS A 210 1.85 22.48 13.05
CA CYS A 210 1.56 22.99 14.39
C CYS A 210 2.61 22.54 15.42
N LEU A 211 2.94 21.24 15.45
CA LEU A 211 3.89 20.69 16.42
C LEU A 211 5.32 21.12 16.15
N THR A 212 5.71 21.29 14.89
CA THR A 212 7.08 21.69 14.53
C THR A 212 7.36 23.15 14.88
N TYR A 213 6.43 24.08 14.61
CA TYR A 213 6.69 25.52 14.74
C TYR A 213 6.11 26.17 15.99
N TYR A 214 5.00 25.65 16.53
CA TYR A 214 4.28 26.30 17.64
C TYR A 214 4.43 25.58 18.98
N THR A 215 5.20 24.49 19.03
CA THR A 215 5.44 23.76 20.28
C THR A 215 6.94 23.52 20.50
N SER A 216 7.31 23.12 21.72
CA SER A 216 8.69 22.80 22.09
C SER A 216 9.26 21.54 21.43
N TRP A 217 8.46 20.82 20.63
CA TRP A 217 8.88 19.58 19.97
C TRP A 217 9.82 19.80 18.79
N GLY A 218 9.77 20.98 18.13
CA GLY A 218 10.68 21.34 17.04
C GLY A 218 10.77 20.27 15.95
N PHE A 219 11.99 19.83 15.64
CA PHE A 219 12.29 18.74 14.70
C PHE A 219 11.44 17.48 14.90
N LEU A 220 11.22 17.05 16.14
CA LEU A 220 10.44 15.84 16.45
C LEU A 220 8.94 16.04 16.21
N GLY A 221 8.47 17.29 16.17
CA GLY A 221 7.08 17.62 15.83
C GLY A 221 6.66 17.11 14.45
N ALA A 222 7.57 17.12 13.47
CA ALA A 222 7.32 16.56 12.15
C ALA A 222 7.13 15.04 12.18
N ALA A 223 7.87 14.32 13.04
CA ALA A 223 7.69 12.89 13.23
C ALA A 223 6.34 12.56 13.88
N VAL A 224 5.96 13.32 14.91
CA VAL A 224 4.67 13.15 15.58
C VAL A 224 3.52 13.45 14.62
N GLY A 225 3.62 14.49 13.79
CA GLY A 225 2.63 14.78 12.76
C GLY A 225 2.40 13.61 11.80
N ARG A 226 3.49 12.94 11.39
CA ARG A 226 3.41 11.73 10.56
C ARG A 226 2.69 10.58 11.28
N VAL A 227 2.93 10.40 12.57
CA VAL A 227 2.21 9.40 13.39
C VAL A 227 0.73 9.77 13.46
N CYS A 228 0.38 11.03 13.71
CA CYS A 228 -1.00 11.50 13.72
C CYS A 228 -1.71 11.24 12.39
N GLY A 229 -1.06 11.53 11.26
CA GLY A 229 -1.59 11.22 9.93
C GLY A 229 -1.80 9.72 9.73
N SER A 230 -0.85 8.90 10.17
CA SER A 230 -0.95 7.43 10.10
C SER A 230 -2.09 6.87 10.95
N VAL A 231 -2.30 7.41 12.14
CA VAL A 231 -3.41 7.05 13.04
C VAL A 231 -4.76 7.50 12.46
N ALA A 232 -4.81 8.64 11.79
CA ALA A 232 -6.03 9.14 11.17
C ALA A 232 -6.57 8.20 10.09
N LEU A 233 -5.70 7.52 9.32
CA LEU A 233 -6.09 6.61 8.24
C LEU A 233 -7.10 5.53 8.70
N PRO A 234 -6.77 4.61 9.64
CA PRO A 234 -7.73 3.61 10.08
C PRO A 234 -8.92 4.22 10.84
N LEU A 235 -8.77 5.34 11.54
CA LEU A 235 -9.89 6.01 12.20
C LEU A 235 -10.93 6.51 11.20
N THR A 236 -10.50 7.13 10.10
CA THR A 236 -11.39 7.59 9.03
C THR A 236 -12.05 6.41 8.31
N ILE A 237 -11.34 5.30 8.12
CA ILE A 237 -11.93 4.07 7.55
C ILE A 237 -13.02 3.49 8.46
N VAL A 238 -12.78 3.43 9.77
CA VAL A 238 -13.79 2.93 10.73
C VAL A 238 -15.04 3.80 10.65
N ALA A 239 -14.89 5.13 10.57
CA ALA A 239 -16.02 6.04 10.35
C ALA A 239 -16.75 5.76 9.02
N TYR A 240 -16.00 5.50 7.93
CA TYR A 240 -16.58 5.11 6.65
C TYR A 240 -17.40 3.80 6.75
N PHE A 241 -16.90 2.79 7.46
CA PHE A 241 -17.63 1.52 7.65
C PHE A 241 -18.88 1.65 8.51
N HIS A 242 -18.90 2.57 9.47
CA HIS A 242 -20.12 2.88 10.20
C HIS A 242 -21.19 3.55 9.32
N TYR A 243 -20.78 4.36 8.35
CA TYR A 243 -21.70 4.99 7.40
C TYR A 243 -22.18 4.00 6.33
N ASP A 244 -21.27 3.20 5.76
CA ASP A 244 -21.55 2.19 4.73
C ASP A 244 -21.57 0.78 5.32
N HIS A 245 -22.54 0.55 6.21
CA HIS A 245 -22.70 -0.74 6.88
C HIS A 245 -23.08 -1.86 5.89
N ALA A 246 -23.77 -1.51 4.80
CA ALA A 246 -24.20 -2.46 3.78
C ALA A 246 -23.00 -3.16 3.14
N THR A 247 -22.05 -2.40 2.59
CA THR A 247 -20.82 -2.94 2.00
C THR A 247 -20.00 -3.73 3.03
N THR A 248 -19.85 -3.20 4.24
CA THR A 248 -19.02 -3.84 5.28
C THR A 248 -19.58 -5.20 5.71
N SER A 249 -20.90 -5.30 5.85
CA SER A 249 -21.55 -6.55 6.27
C SER A 249 -21.43 -7.70 5.27
N THR A 250 -21.10 -7.42 4.00
CA THR A 250 -20.96 -8.45 2.97
C THR A 250 -19.70 -9.30 3.15
N TRP A 251 -18.61 -8.71 3.67
CA TRP A 251 -17.31 -9.38 3.80
C TRP A 251 -16.87 -9.58 5.25
N TRP A 252 -17.42 -8.80 6.20
CA TRP A 252 -17.07 -8.87 7.62
C TRP A 252 -18.15 -9.58 8.43
N ARG A 253 -17.84 -10.79 8.92
CA ARG A 253 -18.70 -11.59 9.82
C ARG A 253 -18.23 -11.61 11.28
N GLY A 254 -17.32 -10.71 11.63
CA GLY A 254 -16.68 -10.66 12.95
C GLY A 254 -15.37 -11.44 13.00
N PHE A 255 -14.81 -11.56 14.22
CA PHE A 255 -13.51 -12.16 14.44
C PHE A 255 -13.58 -13.70 14.37
N GLN A 256 -12.85 -14.28 13.41
CA GLN A 256 -12.74 -15.70 13.12
C GLN A 256 -11.26 -16.14 13.24
N TRP A 257 -10.64 -15.89 14.39
CA TRP A 257 -9.20 -16.10 14.61
C TRP A 257 -8.72 -17.50 14.25
N ARG A 258 -9.52 -18.54 14.52
CA ARG A 258 -9.17 -19.93 14.19
C ARG A 258 -9.02 -20.15 12.69
N ASP A 259 -9.95 -19.60 11.90
CA ASP A 259 -9.92 -19.71 10.45
C ASP A 259 -8.85 -18.81 9.85
N ALA A 260 -8.59 -17.65 10.46
CA ALA A 260 -7.50 -16.77 10.06
C ALA A 260 -6.14 -17.47 10.25
N CYS A 261 -5.91 -18.08 11.42
CA CYS A 261 -4.68 -18.83 11.70
C CYS A 261 -4.42 -19.97 10.71
N SER A 262 -5.47 -20.64 10.22
CA SER A 262 -5.29 -21.73 9.24
C SER A 262 -4.86 -21.23 7.85
N HIS A 263 -5.14 -19.97 7.51
CA HIS A 263 -4.76 -19.37 6.22
C HIS A 263 -3.44 -18.58 6.27
N VAL A 264 -2.80 -18.45 7.44
CA VAL A 264 -1.49 -17.78 7.58
C VAL A 264 -0.43 -18.40 6.67
N GLY A 265 -0.39 -19.74 6.58
CA GLY A 265 0.56 -20.43 5.69
C GLY A 265 0.37 -20.09 4.22
N LEU A 266 -0.89 -20.04 3.76
CA LEU A 266 -1.23 -19.63 2.40
C LEU A 266 -0.87 -18.15 2.16
N PHE A 267 -1.17 -17.28 3.12
CA PHE A 267 -0.84 -15.86 3.05
C PHE A 267 0.68 -15.66 2.92
N LEU A 268 1.48 -16.34 3.73
CA LEU A 268 2.94 -16.27 3.68
C LEU A 268 3.50 -16.84 2.36
N SER A 269 2.91 -17.92 1.83
CA SER A 269 3.34 -18.49 0.54
C SER A 269 3.22 -17.51 -0.62
N LEU A 270 2.28 -16.57 -0.55
CA LEU A 270 2.11 -15.50 -1.55
C LEU A 270 2.87 -14.22 -1.16
N GLY A 271 2.86 -13.88 0.13
CA GLY A 271 3.43 -12.64 0.64
C GLY A 271 4.95 -12.63 0.69
N VAL A 272 5.61 -13.74 1.06
CA VAL A 272 7.08 -13.79 1.20
C VAL A 272 7.81 -13.58 -0.14
N PRO A 273 7.40 -14.18 -1.28
CA PRO A 273 7.98 -13.87 -2.57
C PRO A 273 7.85 -12.39 -2.94
N SER A 274 6.65 -11.80 -2.78
CA SER A 274 6.42 -10.39 -3.07
C SER A 274 7.18 -9.44 -2.15
N MET A 275 7.27 -9.79 -0.85
CA MET A 275 8.11 -9.12 0.13
C MET A 275 9.57 -9.11 -0.29
N THR A 276 10.09 -10.26 -0.71
CA THR A 276 11.47 -10.37 -1.17
C THR A 276 11.70 -9.53 -2.42
N MET A 277 10.79 -9.58 -3.39
CA MET A 277 10.86 -8.76 -4.60
C MET A 277 10.90 -7.26 -4.29
N LEU A 278 10.01 -6.78 -3.41
CA LEU A 278 9.93 -5.36 -3.06
C LEU A 278 11.15 -4.91 -2.25
N ALA A 279 11.58 -5.72 -1.27
CA ALA A 279 12.77 -5.44 -0.46
C ALA A 279 14.04 -5.37 -1.32
N VAL A 280 14.26 -6.36 -2.19
CA VAL A 280 15.41 -6.38 -3.12
C VAL A 280 15.41 -5.16 -4.02
N SER A 281 14.24 -4.76 -4.54
CA SER A 281 14.12 -3.56 -5.38
C SER A 281 14.57 -2.30 -4.65
N TRP A 282 14.16 -2.14 -3.38
CA TRP A 282 14.50 -0.96 -2.58
C TRP A 282 15.96 -0.98 -2.14
N TRP A 283 16.50 -2.15 -1.78
CA TRP A 283 17.91 -2.31 -1.48
C TRP A 283 18.80 -2.02 -2.69
N ALA A 284 18.37 -2.42 -3.89
CA ALA A 284 19.07 -2.10 -5.12
C ALA A 284 19.11 -0.58 -5.36
N PHE A 285 18.01 0.14 -5.10
CA PHE A 285 18.02 1.61 -5.18
C PHE A 285 18.99 2.25 -4.18
N CYS A 286 19.04 1.75 -2.94
CA CYS A 286 20.02 2.23 -1.96
C CYS A 286 21.46 1.96 -2.40
N ALA A 287 21.74 0.76 -2.92
CA ALA A 287 23.07 0.39 -3.42
C ALA A 287 23.50 1.26 -4.61
N LEU A 288 22.58 1.53 -5.54
CA LEU A 288 22.83 2.44 -6.67
C LEU A 288 23.09 3.87 -6.20
N GLY A 289 22.34 4.36 -5.21
CA GLY A 289 22.58 5.67 -4.61
C GLY A 289 23.97 5.78 -3.97
N PHE A 290 24.40 4.74 -3.26
CA PHE A 290 25.75 4.66 -2.69
C PHE A 290 26.83 4.66 -3.77
N LEU A 291 26.67 3.86 -4.83
CA LEU A 291 27.62 3.83 -5.95
C LEU A 291 27.68 5.17 -6.69
N ALA A 292 26.55 5.84 -6.87
CA ALA A 292 26.48 7.17 -7.47
C ALA A 292 27.19 8.22 -6.61
N GLY A 293 27.13 8.10 -5.27
CA GLY A 293 27.84 8.97 -4.34
C GLY A 293 29.36 8.80 -4.34
N ILE A 294 29.87 7.65 -4.80
CA ILE A 294 31.31 7.38 -4.95
C ILE A 294 31.86 7.92 -6.28
N LEU A 295 30.99 8.11 -7.29
CA LEU A 295 31.45 8.64 -8.57
C LEU A 295 32.02 10.06 -8.36
N PRO A 296 33.23 10.35 -8.86
CA PRO A 296 33.81 11.68 -8.75
C PRO A 296 32.84 12.66 -9.40
N THR A 297 32.35 13.62 -8.60
CA THR A 297 31.52 14.71 -9.11
C THR A 297 32.32 15.42 -10.18
N VAL A 298 32.01 15.16 -11.46
CA VAL A 298 32.40 16.06 -12.55
C VAL A 298 31.62 17.34 -12.26
N ARG A 299 32.27 18.26 -11.54
CA ARG A 299 31.72 19.56 -11.22
C ARG A 299 31.38 20.22 -12.55
N LEU A 300 30.09 20.41 -12.84
CA LEU A 300 29.58 21.17 -13.99
C LEU A 300 29.87 22.68 -13.85
N GLY A 301 31.06 23.04 -13.37
CA GLY A 301 31.52 24.39 -13.14
C GLY A 301 33.04 24.53 -13.08
N GLU A 302 33.83 23.51 -13.43
CA GLU A 302 35.30 23.61 -13.43
C GLU A 302 35.82 23.83 -14.87
N LYS A 303 35.94 25.13 -15.20
CA LYS A 303 36.75 25.75 -16.26
C LYS A 303 36.68 25.14 -17.68
N ALA A 304 36.00 25.85 -18.58
CA ALA A 304 36.37 25.81 -19.98
C ALA A 304 37.86 26.16 -20.11
N PRO A 305 38.68 25.37 -20.83
CA PRO A 305 40.06 25.74 -21.10
C PRO A 305 40.07 27.02 -21.93
N GLU A 306 40.71 28.07 -21.41
CA GLU A 306 41.17 29.20 -22.22
C GLU A 306 42.14 28.62 -23.26
N PHE A 307 41.67 28.47 -24.49
CA PHE A 307 42.55 28.31 -25.64
C PHE A 307 43.10 29.70 -25.97
N SER A 308 44.38 29.87 -25.66
CA SER A 308 45.26 30.95 -26.12
C SER A 308 45.33 31.03 -27.65
#